data_AF-A0A4Q7E9R7-F1
#
_entry.id   AF-A0A4Q7E9R7-F1
#
_cell.length_a   1.000
_cell.length_b   1.000
_cell.length_c   1.000
_cell.angle_alpha   90.00
_cell.angle_beta   90.00
_cell.angle_gamma   90.00
#
_symmetry.space_group_name_H-M   'P 1'
#
loop_
_entity.id
_entity.type
_entity.pdbx_description
1 polymer ?
#
loop_
_entity_poly.entity_id
_entity_poly.type
_entity_poly.pdbx_seq_one_letter_code
_entity_poly.pdbx_strand_id
1 'polypeptide(L)'
;MVTSTAAWVKQHSLRWVLAIWVGLMGWSLATPTALAYDNPDLLPEEPTFIIDLANSLSSFEEERLNDRIQTFEDESGWKLRVLTQYDRTPGRAVKEYWGLDDHSVLLIADPRGGNLLNFSVGDALFDLLPRTFWIELQTRYGNQFFVRDNGENGAILEALGSIETCLRQNGCAVVPGLPQEQWILTLVTSIVGGVIGGFAAHPRKPGQVIAWQWVLIFSPLWGILFFAFGVGPVVTRTSDWIPLTRNVAGFAIGFLVAYLTSTLRDDSSSPSET
;
A
#
# COMPACT_ATOMS: atom_id res chain seq x y z
N MET A 1 -45.17 25.22 55.19
CA MET A 1 -43.82 24.69 54.88
C MET A 1 -43.60 24.29 53.41
N VAL A 2 -44.64 24.17 52.56
CA VAL A 2 -44.49 23.66 51.17
C VAL A 2 -44.03 24.72 50.14
N THR A 3 -44.18 26.02 50.42
CA THR A 3 -43.88 27.10 49.46
C THR A 3 -42.40 27.50 49.38
N SER A 4 -41.59 27.17 50.39
CA SER A 4 -40.17 27.55 50.45
C SER A 4 -39.25 26.65 49.60
N THR A 5 -39.57 25.36 49.53
CA THR A 5 -38.76 24.37 48.79
C THR A 5 -38.88 24.54 47.28
N ALA A 6 -40.06 24.88 46.76
CA ALA A 6 -40.30 25.10 45.33
C ALA A 6 -39.54 26.33 44.79
N ALA A 7 -39.48 27.42 45.55
CA ALA A 7 -38.73 28.62 45.17
C ALA A 7 -37.21 28.37 45.15
N TRP A 8 -36.71 27.60 46.12
CA TRP A 8 -35.30 27.23 46.24
C TRP A 8 -34.83 26.34 45.08
N VAL A 9 -35.65 25.36 44.67
CA VAL A 9 -35.38 24.48 43.51
C VAL A 9 -35.44 25.26 42.19
N LYS A 10 -36.38 26.20 42.04
CA LYS A 10 -36.51 27.03 40.83
C LYS A 10 -35.32 27.97 40.66
N GLN A 11 -34.78 28.51 41.76
CA GLN A 11 -33.61 29.39 41.73
C GLN A 11 -32.31 28.63 41.45
N HIS A 12 -32.14 27.42 41.99
CA HIS A 12 -30.97 26.58 41.69
C HIS A 12 -31.00 26.05 40.25
N SER A 13 -32.16 25.59 39.76
CA SER A 13 -32.30 25.16 38.36
C SER A 13 -32.03 26.29 37.36
N LEU A 14 -32.49 27.52 37.63
CA LEU A 14 -32.20 28.67 36.78
C LEU A 14 -30.69 29.01 36.75
N ARG A 15 -30.00 28.91 37.89
CA ARG A 15 -28.54 29.09 37.97
C ARG A 15 -27.77 28.03 37.18
N TRP A 16 -28.19 26.77 37.24
CA TRP A 16 -27.57 25.69 36.46
C TRP A 16 -27.82 25.86 34.96
N VAL A 17 -29.03 26.24 34.56
CA VAL A 17 -29.34 26.53 33.14
C VAL A 17 -28.48 27.70 32.63
N LEU A 18 -28.35 28.78 33.40
CA LEU A 18 -27.47 29.90 33.06
C LEU A 18 -26.00 29.49 32.96
N ALA A 19 -25.50 28.67 33.90
CA ALA A 19 -24.13 28.18 33.87
C ALA A 19 -23.85 27.29 32.64
N ILE A 20 -24.81 26.43 32.27
CA ILE A 20 -24.74 25.60 31.06
C ILE A 20 -24.76 26.47 29.80
N TRP A 21 -25.64 27.48 29.76
CA TRP A 21 -25.71 28.41 28.64
C TRP A 21 -24.43 29.22 28.46
N VAL A 22 -23.84 29.73 29.54
CA VAL A 22 -22.56 30.45 29.50
C VAL A 22 -21.42 29.51 29.11
N GLY A 23 -21.42 28.27 29.60
CA GLY A 23 -20.45 27.26 29.21
C GLY A 23 -20.51 26.91 27.71
N LEU A 24 -21.72 26.71 27.18
CA LEU A 24 -21.96 26.44 25.76
C LEU A 24 -21.58 27.63 24.87
N MET A 25 -21.93 28.86 25.27
CA MET A 25 -21.52 30.06 24.53
C MET A 25 -20.00 30.23 24.54
N GLY A 26 -19.34 30.01 25.68
CA GLY A 26 -17.89 30.06 25.80
C GLY A 26 -17.19 29.05 24.88
N TRP A 27 -17.74 27.84 24.78
CA TRP A 27 -17.24 26.82 23.85
C TRP A 27 -17.43 27.21 22.38
N SER A 28 -18.56 27.83 22.02
CA SER A 28 -18.82 28.25 20.63
C SER A 28 -17.98 29.45 20.16
N LEU A 29 -17.53 30.31 21.07
CA LEU A 29 -16.71 31.48 20.76
C LEU A 29 -15.21 31.19 20.81
N ALA A 30 -14.81 30.13 21.52
CA ALA A 30 -13.41 29.75 21.71
C ALA A 30 -12.92 28.69 20.72
N THR A 31 -13.75 28.18 19.81
CA THR A 31 -13.24 27.40 18.68
C THR A 31 -12.62 28.36 17.68
N PRO A 32 -11.28 28.44 17.54
CA PRO A 32 -10.72 29.10 16.38
C PRO A 32 -11.33 28.44 15.15
N THR A 33 -11.94 29.24 14.28
CA THR A 33 -12.29 28.78 12.94
C THR A 33 -10.99 28.28 12.34
N ALA A 34 -10.84 26.96 12.19
CA ALA A 34 -9.77 26.37 11.42
C ALA A 34 -10.03 26.73 9.95
N LEU A 35 -9.70 27.97 9.58
CA LEU A 35 -9.63 28.41 8.20
C LEU A 35 -8.47 27.63 7.60
N ALA A 36 -8.78 26.62 6.80
CA ALA A 36 -7.78 25.99 5.95
C ALA A 36 -7.10 27.11 5.15
N TYR A 37 -5.79 27.21 5.28
CA TYR A 37 -4.99 28.26 4.66
C TYR A 37 -4.96 28.01 3.14
N ASP A 38 -5.86 28.64 2.39
CA ASP A 38 -5.97 28.56 0.92
C ASP A 38 -5.33 29.83 0.33
N ASN A 39 -4.07 29.74 -0.12
CA ASN A 39 -3.31 30.91 -0.60
C ASN A 39 -2.86 30.75 -2.06
N PRO A 40 -3.62 31.30 -3.03
CA PRO A 40 -3.29 31.25 -4.45
C PRO A 40 -1.98 31.94 -4.82
N ASP A 41 -1.49 32.88 -4.02
CA ASP A 41 -0.26 33.64 -4.31
C ASP A 41 1.01 32.78 -4.23
N LEU A 42 0.89 31.52 -3.79
CA LEU A 42 1.96 30.52 -3.78
C LEU A 42 2.15 29.83 -5.14
N LEU A 43 1.23 30.06 -6.09
CA LEU A 43 1.32 29.49 -7.42
C LEU A 43 2.37 30.26 -8.25
N PRO A 44 3.25 29.55 -9.00
CA PRO A 44 4.17 30.18 -9.93
C PRO A 44 3.43 30.93 -11.05
N GLU A 45 4.08 31.94 -11.62
CA GLU A 45 3.56 32.68 -12.79
C GLU A 45 3.75 31.90 -14.10
N GLU A 46 4.80 31.07 -14.18
CA GLU A 46 5.09 30.23 -15.34
C GLU A 46 4.56 28.81 -15.15
N PRO A 47 4.02 28.17 -16.22
CA PRO A 47 3.46 26.83 -16.13
C PRO A 47 4.53 25.79 -15.78
N THR A 48 4.42 25.21 -14.59
CA THR A 48 5.24 24.10 -14.11
C THR A 48 4.39 22.85 -13.91
N PHE A 49 5.01 21.66 -13.89
CA PHE A 49 4.30 20.41 -13.51
C PHE A 49 4.42 20.11 -12.02
N ILE A 50 5.35 20.77 -11.35
CA ILE A 50 5.73 20.58 -9.95
C ILE A 50 5.68 21.94 -9.25
N ILE A 51 5.18 21.94 -8.02
CA ILE A 51 5.27 23.05 -7.09
C ILE A 51 5.87 22.49 -5.79
N ASP A 52 7.14 22.81 -5.50
CA ASP A 52 7.86 22.32 -4.32
C ASP A 52 7.91 23.37 -3.20
N LEU A 53 6.86 23.50 -2.38
CA LEU A 53 6.83 24.46 -1.26
C LEU A 53 7.49 23.92 0.01
N ALA A 54 7.68 22.61 0.11
CA ALA A 54 8.33 21.96 1.25
C ALA A 54 9.85 21.77 1.06
N ASN A 55 10.38 22.09 -0.13
CA ASN A 55 11.78 21.83 -0.49
C ASN A 55 12.14 20.35 -0.30
N SER A 56 11.23 19.47 -0.73
CA SER A 56 11.38 18.01 -0.65
C SER A 56 12.22 17.47 -1.81
N LEU A 57 12.39 18.24 -2.90
CA LEU A 57 13.17 17.88 -4.08
C LEU A 57 14.38 18.82 -4.23
N SER A 58 15.50 18.30 -4.73
CA SER A 58 16.58 19.17 -5.20
C SER A 58 16.23 19.79 -6.56
N SER A 59 16.84 20.93 -6.90
CA SER A 59 16.59 21.60 -8.18
C SER A 59 16.83 20.71 -9.40
N PHE A 60 17.84 19.84 -9.35
CA PHE A 60 18.13 18.88 -10.41
C PHE A 60 17.07 17.76 -10.50
N GLU A 61 16.55 17.30 -9.35
CA GLU A 61 15.46 16.33 -9.34
C GLU A 61 14.16 16.94 -9.86
N GLU A 62 13.87 18.19 -9.53
CA GLU A 62 12.72 18.93 -10.02
C GLU A 62 12.77 19.10 -11.55
N GLU A 63 13.90 19.55 -12.10
CA GLU A 63 14.11 19.68 -13.54
C GLU A 63 13.91 18.35 -14.25
N ARG A 64 14.57 17.29 -13.77
CA ARG A 64 14.45 15.95 -14.36
C ARG A 64 13.03 15.37 -14.24
N LEU A 65 12.34 15.65 -13.14
CA LEU A 65 10.99 15.17 -12.92
C LEU A 65 9.98 15.94 -13.78
N ASN A 66 10.18 17.25 -14.00
CA ASN A 66 9.40 18.03 -14.96
C ASN A 66 9.51 17.43 -16.37
N ASP A 67 10.72 17.19 -16.86
CA ASP A 67 10.94 16.59 -18.19
C ASP A 67 10.28 15.20 -18.31
N ARG A 68 10.39 14.39 -17.24
CA ARG A 68 9.79 13.06 -17.21
C ARG A 68 8.27 13.10 -17.24
N ILE A 69 7.67 13.99 -16.46
CA ILE A 69 6.21 14.19 -16.41
C ILE A 69 5.70 14.72 -17.75
N GLN A 70 6.39 15.70 -18.33
CA GLN A 70 6.03 16.25 -19.65
C GLN A 70 6.04 15.15 -20.71
N THR A 71 7.14 14.39 -20.79
CA THR A 71 7.27 13.28 -21.75
C THR A 71 6.16 12.25 -21.53
N PHE A 72 5.84 11.91 -20.28
CA PHE A 72 4.77 10.97 -19.97
C PHE A 72 3.39 11.48 -20.39
N GLU A 73 3.10 12.76 -20.17
CA GLU A 73 1.84 13.39 -20.57
C GLU A 73 1.71 13.43 -22.09
N ASP A 74 2.78 13.77 -22.81
CA ASP A 74 2.81 13.77 -24.28
C ASP A 74 2.62 12.36 -24.88
N GLU A 75 3.18 11.33 -24.23
CA GLU A 75 3.06 9.93 -24.65
C GLU A 75 1.68 9.33 -24.37
N SER A 76 1.12 9.62 -23.19
CA SER A 76 0.00 8.87 -22.63
C SER A 76 -1.32 9.64 -22.61
N GLY A 77 -1.26 10.97 -22.68
CA GLY A 77 -2.40 11.87 -22.50
C GLY A 77 -2.86 12.05 -21.04
N TRP A 78 -2.23 11.39 -20.06
CA TRP A 78 -2.56 11.53 -18.63
C TRP A 78 -1.74 12.64 -17.99
N LYS A 79 -2.40 13.51 -17.21
CA LYS A 79 -1.74 14.63 -16.54
C LYS A 79 -1.27 14.22 -15.15
N LEU A 80 0.03 14.25 -14.88
CA LEU A 80 0.58 14.07 -13.53
C LEU A 80 1.07 15.42 -12.99
N ARG A 81 0.67 15.79 -11.77
CA ARG A 81 1.15 17.01 -11.10
C ARG A 81 1.62 16.67 -9.70
N VAL A 82 2.62 17.40 -9.22
CA VAL A 82 3.21 17.21 -7.89
C VAL A 82 3.15 18.50 -7.11
N LEU A 83 2.55 18.44 -5.93
CA LEU A 83 2.55 19.53 -4.95
C LEU A 83 3.21 19.03 -3.68
N THR A 84 4.34 19.62 -3.31
CA THR A 84 4.85 19.48 -1.95
C THR A 84 4.39 20.69 -1.14
N GLN A 85 4.02 20.47 0.10
CA GLN A 85 3.53 21.53 0.96
C GLN A 85 3.91 21.26 2.42
N TYR A 86 4.14 22.34 3.15
CA TYR A 86 4.34 22.30 4.59
C TYR A 86 3.39 23.33 5.20
N ASP A 87 3.87 24.37 5.87
CA ASP A 87 3.03 25.34 6.59
C ASP A 87 2.01 26.09 5.73
N ARG A 88 2.29 26.26 4.43
CA ARG A 88 1.44 26.98 3.48
C ARG A 88 0.98 26.04 2.37
N THR A 89 -0.28 26.21 1.94
CA THR A 89 -0.84 25.45 0.82
C THR A 89 -1.60 26.37 -0.13
N PRO A 90 -1.50 26.17 -1.47
CA PRO A 90 -2.35 26.85 -2.43
C PRO A 90 -3.78 26.30 -2.46
N GLY A 91 -4.07 25.27 -1.67
CA GLY A 91 -5.41 24.74 -1.44
C GLY A 91 -6.11 24.34 -2.73
N ARG A 92 -7.25 24.96 -3.04
CA ARG A 92 -8.08 24.58 -4.20
C ARG A 92 -7.63 25.25 -5.49
N ALA A 93 -6.80 26.29 -5.41
CA ALA A 93 -6.35 27.05 -6.57
C ALA A 93 -5.54 26.19 -7.56
N VAL A 94 -4.86 25.14 -7.06
CA VAL A 94 -4.10 24.20 -7.89
C VAL A 94 -4.94 23.49 -8.95
N LYS A 95 -6.24 23.29 -8.69
CA LYS A 95 -7.14 22.62 -9.64
C LYS A 95 -7.34 23.45 -10.89
N GLU A 96 -7.59 24.74 -10.72
CA GLU A 96 -7.82 25.66 -11.83
C GLU A 96 -6.50 26.01 -12.53
N TYR A 97 -5.43 26.25 -11.76
CA TYR A 97 -4.10 26.54 -12.28
C TYR A 97 -3.58 25.49 -13.27
N TRP A 98 -3.68 24.21 -12.92
CA TRP A 98 -3.24 23.11 -13.78
C TRP A 98 -4.32 22.56 -14.72
N GLY A 99 -5.55 23.08 -14.64
CA GLY A 99 -6.68 22.53 -15.39
C GLY A 99 -6.88 21.04 -15.13
N LEU A 100 -6.86 20.64 -13.85
CA LEU A 100 -7.02 19.24 -13.46
C LEU A 100 -8.44 18.77 -13.74
N ASP A 101 -8.53 17.66 -14.45
CA ASP A 101 -9.75 17.04 -14.97
C ASP A 101 -9.81 15.54 -14.61
N ASP A 102 -10.73 14.81 -15.25
CA ASP A 102 -10.91 13.37 -15.01
C ASP A 102 -9.72 12.51 -15.44
N HIS A 103 -8.79 13.07 -16.24
CA HIS A 103 -7.56 12.42 -16.70
C HIS A 103 -6.31 12.93 -15.97
N SER A 104 -6.49 13.48 -14.77
CA SER A 104 -5.43 14.09 -13.98
C SER A 104 -5.19 13.38 -12.65
N VAL A 105 -3.93 13.29 -12.26
CA VAL A 105 -3.49 12.88 -10.92
C VAL A 105 -2.66 13.99 -10.32
N LEU A 106 -3.08 14.46 -9.15
CA LEU A 106 -2.31 15.35 -8.32
C LEU A 106 -1.78 14.56 -7.12
N LEU A 107 -0.46 14.36 -7.08
CA LEU A 107 0.27 13.86 -5.92
C LEU A 107 0.54 15.04 -4.98
N ILE A 108 0.17 14.89 -3.71
CA ILE A 108 0.43 15.85 -2.65
C ILE A 108 1.38 15.21 -1.65
N ALA A 109 2.52 15.84 -1.40
CA ALA A 109 3.47 15.47 -0.36
C ALA A 109 3.40 16.48 0.80
N ASP A 110 2.91 16.07 1.97
CA ASP A 110 2.80 16.91 3.17
C ASP A 110 3.42 16.19 4.38
N PRO A 111 4.64 16.58 4.82
CA PRO A 111 5.33 15.88 5.90
C PRO A 111 4.71 16.11 7.29
N ARG A 112 3.71 17.00 7.42
CA ARG A 112 2.94 17.16 8.66
C ARG A 112 1.87 16.10 8.83
N GLY A 113 1.46 15.47 7.73
CA GLY A 113 0.49 14.39 7.73
C GLY A 113 1.06 13.14 8.41
N GLY A 114 0.19 12.31 8.98
CA GLY A 114 0.60 10.99 9.46
C GLY A 114 1.13 10.08 8.34
N ASN A 115 0.74 10.37 7.10
CA ASN A 115 1.27 9.79 5.88
C ASN A 115 1.69 10.94 4.96
N LEU A 116 2.91 10.86 4.40
CA LEU A 116 3.50 11.90 3.57
C LEU A 116 2.68 12.12 2.29
N LEU A 117 2.21 11.05 1.66
CA LEU A 117 1.63 11.12 0.32
C LEU A 117 0.11 11.15 0.39
N ASN A 118 -0.52 11.94 -0.46
CA ASN A 118 -1.94 11.93 -0.72
C ASN A 118 -2.20 12.14 -2.21
N PHE A 119 -3.35 11.71 -2.70
CA PHE A 119 -3.67 11.72 -4.13
C PHE A 119 -5.05 12.31 -4.36
N SER A 120 -5.12 13.31 -5.24
CA SER A 120 -6.36 13.74 -5.87
C SER A 120 -6.39 13.18 -7.28
N VAL A 121 -7.35 12.29 -7.54
CA VAL A 121 -7.38 11.45 -8.74
C VAL A 121 -8.67 11.73 -9.50
N GLY A 122 -8.56 11.98 -10.81
CA GLY A 122 -9.69 12.14 -11.72
C GLY A 122 -10.46 10.82 -11.93
N ASP A 123 -11.75 10.92 -12.26
CA ASP A 123 -12.63 9.75 -12.24
C ASP A 123 -12.28 8.69 -13.29
N ALA A 124 -11.76 9.08 -14.47
CA ALA A 124 -11.41 8.15 -15.54
C ALA A 124 -10.26 7.20 -15.17
N LEU A 125 -9.40 7.60 -14.22
CA LEU A 125 -8.32 6.73 -13.74
C LEU A 125 -8.83 5.52 -12.97
N PHE A 126 -10.03 5.54 -12.39
CA PHE A 126 -10.53 4.40 -11.61
C PHE A 126 -10.90 3.19 -12.47
N ASP A 127 -11.06 3.37 -13.77
CA ASP A 127 -11.24 2.27 -14.73
C ASP A 127 -9.93 1.49 -14.96
N LEU A 128 -8.78 2.13 -14.76
CA LEU A 128 -7.44 1.55 -14.96
C LEU A 128 -6.76 1.16 -13.64
N LEU A 129 -6.95 1.99 -12.60
CA LEU A 129 -6.30 1.92 -11.31
C LEU A 129 -7.36 1.96 -10.21
N PRO A 130 -7.72 0.81 -9.60
CA PRO A 130 -8.82 0.74 -8.65
C PRO A 130 -8.54 1.54 -7.38
N ARG A 131 -9.56 1.92 -6.62
CA ARG A 131 -9.40 2.69 -5.36
C ARG A 131 -8.39 2.06 -4.38
N THR A 132 -8.32 0.73 -4.34
CA THR A 132 -7.36 -0.02 -3.52
C THR A 132 -5.91 0.21 -3.94
N PHE A 133 -5.64 0.45 -5.23
CA PHE A 133 -4.30 0.79 -5.73
C PHE A 133 -3.79 2.07 -5.08
N TRP A 134 -4.62 3.12 -5.05
CA TRP A 134 -4.23 4.42 -4.48
C TRP A 134 -4.00 4.37 -2.97
N ILE A 135 -4.83 3.60 -2.25
CA ILE A 135 -4.64 3.36 -0.81
C ILE A 135 -3.34 2.57 -0.57
N GLU A 136 -3.05 1.55 -1.38
CA GLU A 136 -1.80 0.80 -1.31
C GLU A 136 -0.60 1.71 -1.62
N LEU A 137 -0.70 2.57 -2.63
CA LEU A 137 0.37 3.49 -3.02
C LEU A 137 0.72 4.47 -1.90
N GLN A 138 -0.31 5.09 -1.30
CA GLN A 138 -0.18 5.97 -0.15
C GLN A 138 0.44 5.24 1.04
N THR A 139 -0.07 4.06 1.39
CA THR A 139 0.43 3.32 2.56
C THR A 139 1.80 2.69 2.35
N ARG A 140 2.17 2.31 1.12
CA ARG A 140 3.47 1.72 0.78
C ARG A 140 4.59 2.75 0.76
N TYR A 141 4.38 3.89 0.09
CA TYR A 141 5.45 4.87 -0.14
C TYR A 141 5.39 6.07 0.81
N GLY A 142 4.21 6.45 1.28
CA GLY A 142 4.06 7.62 2.15
C GLY A 142 4.09 7.33 3.65
N ASN A 143 4.23 6.06 4.06
CA ASN A 143 4.38 5.74 5.49
C ASN A 143 5.73 6.21 6.05
N GLN A 144 5.77 6.49 7.34
CA GLN A 144 6.97 6.98 8.04
C GLN A 144 8.21 6.09 7.88
N PHE A 145 8.05 4.77 7.77
CA PHE A 145 9.19 3.85 7.67
C PHE A 145 9.86 3.96 6.31
N PHE A 146 9.05 3.96 5.24
CA PHE A 146 9.55 4.15 3.88
C PHE A 146 10.23 5.51 3.72
N VAL A 147 9.56 6.58 4.17
CA VAL A 147 10.07 7.96 4.07
C VAL A 147 11.36 8.14 4.86
N ARG A 148 11.46 7.56 6.06
CA ARG A 148 12.70 7.61 6.86
C ARG A 148 13.87 6.94 6.14
N ASP A 149 13.62 5.82 5.47
CA ASP A 149 14.68 5.01 4.86
C ASP A 149 15.07 5.49 3.45
N ASN A 150 14.15 6.15 2.72
CA ASN A 150 14.34 6.55 1.31
C ASN A 150 14.26 8.07 1.05
N GLY A 151 13.87 8.86 2.06
CA GLY A 151 13.61 10.29 1.91
C GLY A 151 12.24 10.62 1.33
N GLU A 152 11.85 11.89 1.43
CA GLU A 152 10.60 12.41 0.86
C GLU A 152 10.62 12.39 -0.67
N ASN A 153 11.75 12.79 -1.27
CA ASN A 153 12.01 12.68 -2.70
C ASN A 153 11.86 11.25 -3.20
N GLY A 154 12.45 10.26 -2.52
CA GLY A 154 12.34 8.85 -2.86
C GLY A 154 10.89 8.36 -2.85
N ALA A 155 10.12 8.76 -1.83
CA ALA A 155 8.70 8.42 -1.74
C ALA A 155 7.88 9.00 -2.91
N ILE A 156 8.13 10.25 -3.30
CA ILE A 156 7.46 10.91 -4.44
C ILE A 156 7.82 10.18 -5.74
N LEU A 157 9.12 9.95 -5.99
CA LEU A 157 9.62 9.39 -7.24
C LEU A 157 9.13 7.95 -7.47
N GLU A 158 9.15 7.11 -6.43
CA GLU A 158 8.69 5.70 -6.50
C GLU A 158 7.17 5.58 -6.66
N ALA A 159 6.41 6.46 -5.99
CA ALA A 159 4.96 6.51 -6.16
C ALA A 159 4.58 6.91 -7.59
N LEU A 160 5.20 7.95 -8.15
CA LEU A 160 4.99 8.38 -9.53
C LEU A 160 5.44 7.31 -10.53
N GLY A 161 6.60 6.69 -10.31
CA GLY A 161 7.09 5.60 -11.17
C GLY A 161 6.12 4.42 -11.25
N SER A 162 5.47 4.08 -10.13
CA SER A 162 4.43 3.05 -10.09
C SER A 162 3.18 3.45 -10.88
N ILE A 163 2.72 4.71 -10.76
CA ILE A 163 1.58 5.24 -11.52
C ILE A 163 1.89 5.22 -13.02
N GLU A 164 3.04 5.79 -13.42
CA GLU A 164 3.47 5.86 -14.82
C GLU A 164 3.58 4.46 -15.45
N THR A 165 4.20 3.51 -14.73
CA THR A 165 4.35 2.13 -15.20
C THR A 165 2.99 1.49 -15.45
N CYS A 166 2.06 1.65 -14.52
CA CYS A 166 0.74 1.06 -14.64
C CYS A 166 -0.10 1.71 -15.74
N LEU A 167 -0.03 3.03 -15.91
CA LEU A 167 -0.73 3.72 -17.00
C LEU A 167 -0.16 3.33 -18.37
N ARG A 168 1.16 3.17 -18.52
CA ARG A 168 1.79 2.64 -19.74
C ARG A 168 1.37 1.19 -20.04
N GLN A 169 1.01 0.42 -19.03
CA GLN A 169 0.51 -0.96 -19.16
C GLN A 169 -1.01 -1.05 -19.33
N ASN A 170 -1.69 0.08 -19.51
CA ASN A 170 -3.15 0.16 -19.63
C ASN A 170 -3.88 -0.36 -18.36
N GLY A 171 -3.31 -0.07 -17.19
CA GLY A 171 -3.90 -0.34 -15.87
C GLY A 171 -3.17 -1.41 -15.07
N CYS A 172 -3.40 -1.37 -13.76
CA CYS A 172 -2.86 -2.33 -12.79
C CYS A 172 -3.92 -2.64 -11.73
N ALA A 173 -4.05 -3.90 -11.35
CA ALA A 173 -4.88 -4.29 -10.22
C ALA A 173 -4.26 -3.95 -8.85
N VAL A 174 -2.92 -3.94 -8.78
CA VAL A 174 -2.13 -3.77 -7.55
C VAL A 174 -0.87 -2.94 -7.82
N VAL A 175 -0.30 -2.34 -6.77
CA VAL A 175 0.94 -1.55 -6.93
C VAL A 175 2.11 -2.48 -7.27
N PRO A 176 2.82 -2.25 -8.41
CA PRO A 176 3.98 -3.04 -8.80
C PRO A 176 5.08 -3.04 -7.74
N GLY A 177 5.88 -4.10 -7.72
CA GLY A 177 6.93 -4.30 -6.73
C GLY A 177 6.50 -5.25 -5.61
N LEU A 178 7.49 -6.02 -5.15
CA LEU A 178 7.32 -7.07 -4.15
C LEU A 178 8.16 -6.72 -2.90
N PRO A 179 7.54 -6.21 -1.82
CA PRO A 179 8.25 -5.95 -0.57
C PRO A 179 8.96 -7.20 -0.04
N GLN A 180 10.10 -7.01 0.61
CA GLN A 180 10.92 -8.12 1.12
C GLN A 180 10.12 -9.07 2.01
N GLU A 181 9.29 -8.55 2.91
CA GLU A 181 8.48 -9.38 3.82
C GLU A 181 7.44 -10.22 3.07
N GLN A 182 6.83 -9.64 2.04
CA GLN A 182 5.89 -10.38 1.20
C GLN A 182 6.60 -11.47 0.41
N TRP A 183 7.79 -11.18 -0.14
CA TRP A 183 8.60 -12.18 -0.81
C TRP A 183 9.01 -13.31 0.15
N ILE A 184 9.49 -13.00 1.36
CA ILE A 184 9.86 -14.00 2.37
C ILE A 184 8.67 -14.92 2.65
N LEU A 185 7.47 -14.37 2.82
CA LEU A 185 6.26 -15.17 3.03
C LEU A 185 5.98 -16.10 1.84
N THR A 186 6.09 -15.60 0.60
CA THR A 186 5.89 -16.41 -0.61
C THR A 186 6.92 -17.55 -0.72
N LEU A 187 8.17 -17.30 -0.30
CA LEU A 187 9.23 -18.30 -0.29
C LEU A 187 8.97 -19.37 0.78
N VAL A 188 8.65 -18.95 2.01
CA VAL A 188 8.36 -19.87 3.12
C VAL A 188 7.15 -20.74 2.80
N THR A 189 6.06 -20.16 2.31
CA THR A 189 4.86 -20.92 1.90
C THR A 189 5.17 -21.91 0.78
N SER A 190 6.02 -21.54 -0.18
CA SER A 190 6.49 -22.47 -1.23
C SER A 190 7.28 -23.64 -0.66
N ILE A 191 8.21 -23.40 0.27
CA ILE A 191 8.99 -24.46 0.93
C ILE A 191 8.07 -25.39 1.72
N VAL A 192 7.15 -24.85 2.52
CA VAL A 192 6.19 -25.64 3.31
C VAL A 192 5.28 -26.46 2.41
N GLY A 193 4.79 -25.88 1.31
CA GLY A 193 4.05 -26.61 0.28
C GLY A 193 4.87 -27.79 -0.27
N GLY A 194 6.15 -27.56 -0.58
CA GLY A 194 7.08 -28.59 -1.01
C GLY A 194 7.17 -29.75 -0.01
N VAL A 195 7.46 -29.42 1.25
CA VAL A 195 7.57 -30.39 2.36
C VAL A 195 6.31 -31.27 2.49
N ILE A 196 5.13 -30.65 2.47
CA ILE A 196 3.85 -31.37 2.56
C ILE A 196 3.66 -32.28 1.35
N GLY A 197 3.94 -31.78 0.14
CA GLY A 197 3.89 -32.58 -1.08
C GLY A 197 4.85 -33.77 -1.05
N GLY A 198 6.06 -33.57 -0.50
CA GLY A 198 7.08 -34.61 -0.35
C GLY A 198 6.65 -35.73 0.59
N PHE A 199 6.08 -35.39 1.76
CA PHE A 199 5.51 -36.41 2.66
C PHE A 199 4.31 -37.14 2.04
N ALA A 200 3.46 -36.44 1.29
CA ALA A 200 2.34 -37.06 0.60
C ALA A 200 2.81 -38.08 -0.46
N ALA A 201 3.95 -37.80 -1.11
CA ALA A 201 4.56 -38.61 -2.15
C ALA A 201 5.19 -39.93 -1.67
N HIS A 202 5.36 -40.11 -0.36
CA HIS A 202 6.00 -41.29 0.23
C HIS A 202 5.34 -42.60 -0.23
N PRO A 203 6.11 -43.58 -0.74
CA PRO A 203 5.58 -44.85 -1.20
C PRO A 203 4.97 -45.67 -0.07
N ARG A 204 3.86 -46.36 -0.35
CA ARG A 204 3.09 -47.13 0.65
C ARG A 204 2.88 -48.59 0.25
N LYS A 205 3.33 -48.97 -0.94
CA LYS A 205 3.22 -50.33 -1.49
C LYS A 205 4.60 -50.80 -1.94
N PRO A 206 4.90 -52.11 -1.82
CA PRO A 206 6.17 -52.65 -2.32
C PRO A 206 6.29 -52.41 -3.82
N GLY A 207 7.45 -51.92 -4.26
CA GLY A 207 7.75 -51.58 -5.66
C GLY A 207 7.15 -50.26 -6.17
N GLN A 208 6.43 -49.50 -5.33
CA GLN A 208 5.95 -48.17 -5.68
C GLN A 208 7.05 -47.14 -5.47
N VAL A 209 7.35 -46.32 -6.49
CA VAL A 209 8.31 -45.21 -6.36
C VAL A 209 7.63 -43.97 -5.77
N ILE A 210 6.44 -43.61 -6.26
CA ILE A 210 5.72 -42.42 -5.79
C ILE A 210 4.24 -42.70 -5.52
N ALA A 211 3.73 -42.18 -4.41
CA ALA A 211 2.32 -42.26 -4.05
C ALA A 211 1.47 -41.13 -4.66
N TRP A 212 1.39 -41.09 -6.00
CA TRP A 212 0.72 -40.01 -6.75
C TRP A 212 -0.75 -39.75 -6.31
N GLN A 213 -1.50 -40.80 -5.93
CA GLN A 213 -2.87 -40.66 -5.43
C GLN A 213 -2.93 -39.80 -4.17
N TRP A 214 -1.99 -40.01 -3.24
CA TRP A 214 -1.90 -39.23 -2.01
C TRP A 214 -1.42 -37.81 -2.27
N VAL A 215 -0.50 -37.62 -3.21
CA VAL A 215 -0.09 -36.27 -3.66
C VAL A 215 -1.31 -35.49 -4.16
N LEU A 216 -2.20 -36.11 -4.92
CA LEU A 216 -3.45 -35.48 -5.39
C LEU A 216 -4.46 -35.26 -4.25
N ILE A 217 -4.64 -36.23 -3.35
CA ILE A 217 -5.55 -36.08 -2.20
C ILE A 217 -5.12 -34.90 -1.32
N PHE A 218 -3.81 -34.70 -1.14
CA PHE A 218 -3.25 -33.58 -0.36
C PHE A 218 -3.00 -32.32 -1.19
N SER A 219 -3.35 -32.29 -2.49
CA SER A 219 -3.15 -31.11 -3.34
C SER A 219 -3.89 -29.86 -2.88
N PRO A 220 -5.05 -29.92 -2.21
CA PRO A 220 -5.64 -28.72 -1.62
C PRO A 220 -4.73 -28.06 -0.56
N LEU A 221 -3.90 -28.85 0.13
CA LEU A 221 -3.01 -28.36 1.19
C LEU A 221 -1.68 -27.85 0.63
N TRP A 222 -0.94 -28.66 -0.12
CA TRP A 222 0.35 -28.21 -0.66
C TRP A 222 0.18 -27.26 -1.86
N GLY A 223 -0.84 -27.49 -2.68
CA GLY A 223 -1.07 -26.74 -3.91
C GLY A 223 -1.49 -25.30 -3.65
N ILE A 224 -2.34 -25.05 -2.65
CA ILE A 224 -2.71 -23.67 -2.28
C ILE A 224 -1.49 -22.89 -1.76
N LEU A 225 -0.63 -23.53 -0.95
CA LEU A 225 0.58 -22.90 -0.42
C LEU A 225 1.56 -22.53 -1.53
N PHE A 226 1.75 -23.41 -2.51
CA PHE A 226 2.68 -23.14 -3.60
C PHE A 226 2.08 -22.21 -4.67
N PHE A 227 0.93 -22.55 -5.24
CA PHE A 227 0.39 -21.80 -6.38
C PHE A 227 -0.25 -20.48 -5.95
N ALA A 228 -1.13 -20.51 -4.94
CA ALA A 228 -1.89 -19.32 -4.57
C ALA A 228 -1.08 -18.36 -3.69
N PHE A 229 -0.26 -18.86 -2.77
CA PHE A 229 0.54 -18.02 -1.87
C PHE A 229 2.00 -17.87 -2.28
N GLY A 230 2.60 -18.90 -2.90
CA GLY A 230 3.99 -18.88 -3.34
C GLY A 230 4.20 -18.22 -4.70
N VAL A 231 3.37 -18.55 -5.69
CA VAL A 231 3.54 -18.08 -7.08
C VAL A 231 2.66 -16.88 -7.39
N GLY A 232 1.38 -16.92 -7.04
CA GLY A 232 0.38 -15.89 -7.38
C GLY A 232 0.81 -14.46 -7.07
N PRO A 233 1.23 -14.12 -5.83
CA PRO A 233 1.63 -12.77 -5.48
C PRO A 233 2.88 -12.29 -6.22
N VAL A 234 3.78 -13.20 -6.62
CA VAL A 234 5.00 -12.85 -7.34
C VAL A 234 4.67 -12.49 -8.79
N VAL A 235 3.98 -13.37 -9.50
CA VAL A 235 3.69 -13.18 -10.94
C VAL A 235 2.74 -12.04 -11.23
N THR A 236 1.94 -11.63 -10.24
CA THR A 236 1.02 -10.49 -10.37
C THR A 236 1.63 -9.15 -9.96
N ARG A 237 2.77 -9.14 -9.26
CA ARG A 237 3.39 -7.90 -8.73
C ARG A 237 4.75 -7.57 -9.34
N THR A 238 5.44 -8.52 -9.96
CA THR A 238 6.75 -8.27 -10.57
C THR A 238 6.97 -9.12 -11.81
N SER A 239 7.67 -8.54 -12.80
CA SER A 239 8.19 -9.24 -13.97
C SER A 239 9.58 -9.85 -13.75
N ASP A 240 10.18 -9.66 -12.57
CA ASP A 240 11.45 -10.27 -12.21
C ASP A 240 11.29 -11.78 -11.99
N TRP A 241 12.17 -12.56 -12.63
CA TRP A 241 12.17 -14.02 -12.60
C TRP A 241 12.91 -14.57 -11.38
N ILE A 242 13.76 -13.77 -10.72
CA ILE A 242 14.56 -14.23 -9.58
C ILE A 242 13.68 -14.67 -8.39
N PRO A 243 12.67 -13.89 -7.95
CA PRO A 243 11.80 -14.31 -6.85
C PRO A 243 11.03 -15.61 -7.18
N LEU A 244 10.51 -15.72 -8.41
CA LEU A 244 9.75 -16.89 -8.84
C LEU A 244 10.61 -18.15 -8.87
N THR A 245 11.81 -18.05 -9.44
CA THR A 245 12.75 -19.19 -9.51
C THR A 245 13.17 -19.65 -8.11
N ARG A 246 13.39 -18.73 -7.16
CA ARG A 246 13.67 -19.07 -5.76
C ARG A 246 12.50 -19.80 -5.10
N ASN A 247 11.27 -19.38 -5.36
CA ASN A 247 10.07 -20.04 -4.81
C ASN A 247 9.90 -21.46 -5.37
N VAL A 248 10.07 -21.63 -6.70
CA VAL A 248 10.04 -22.95 -7.36
C VAL A 248 11.14 -23.86 -6.83
N ALA A 249 12.38 -23.36 -6.70
CA ALA A 249 13.49 -24.11 -6.16
C ALA A 249 13.26 -24.49 -4.68
N GLY A 250 12.74 -23.56 -3.87
CA GLY A 250 12.38 -23.82 -2.47
C GLY A 250 11.33 -24.92 -2.32
N PHE A 251 10.29 -24.91 -3.16
CA PHE A 251 9.30 -25.99 -3.23
C PHE A 251 9.95 -27.33 -3.60
N ALA A 252 10.76 -27.36 -4.66
CA ALA A 252 11.41 -28.60 -5.12
C ALA A 252 12.38 -29.19 -4.07
N ILE A 253 13.17 -28.34 -3.41
CA ILE A 253 14.08 -28.74 -2.33
C ILE A 253 13.27 -29.26 -1.13
N GLY A 254 12.24 -28.53 -0.70
CA GLY A 254 11.38 -28.95 0.41
C GLY A 254 10.71 -30.32 0.14
N PHE A 255 10.22 -30.51 -1.08
CA PHE A 255 9.66 -31.78 -1.54
C PHE A 255 10.69 -32.91 -1.47
N LEU A 256 11.87 -32.69 -2.04
CA LEU A 256 12.92 -33.70 -2.11
C LEU A 256 13.44 -34.08 -0.71
N VAL A 257 13.66 -33.10 0.17
CA VAL A 257 14.11 -33.35 1.55
C VAL A 257 13.07 -34.17 2.31
N ALA A 258 11.79 -33.81 2.25
CA ALA A 258 10.74 -34.53 2.95
C ALA A 258 10.57 -35.96 2.42
N TYR A 259 10.58 -36.12 1.09
CA TYR A 259 10.48 -37.42 0.43
C TYR A 259 11.68 -38.34 0.76
N LEU A 260 12.91 -37.84 0.71
CA LEU A 260 14.10 -38.65 1.00
C LEU A 260 14.23 -38.99 2.48
N THR A 261 13.85 -38.07 3.37
CA THR A 261 13.92 -38.33 4.82
C THR A 261 12.98 -39.45 5.23
N SER A 262 11.79 -39.52 4.64
CA SER A 262 10.84 -40.60 4.93
C SER A 262 11.33 -41.94 4.37
N THR A 263 11.90 -41.97 3.15
CA THR A 263 12.45 -43.21 2.58
C THR A 263 13.64 -43.75 3.36
N LEU A 264 14.57 -42.88 3.78
CA LEU A 264 15.76 -43.29 4.55
C LEU A 264 15.38 -43.83 5.94
N ARG A 265 14.32 -43.29 6.56
CA ARG A 265 13.85 -43.76 7.86
C ARG A 265 13.29 -45.17 7.79
N ASP A 266 12.53 -45.50 6.75
CA ASP A 266 11.93 -46.83 6.60
C ASP A 266 13.01 -47.91 6.40
N ASP A 267 14.02 -47.65 5.56
CA ASP A 267 15.16 -48.56 5.35
C ASP A 267 15.91 -48.89 6.64
N SER A 268 16.04 -47.91 7.55
CA SER A 268 16.72 -48.11 8.85
C SER A 268 15.93 -48.93 9.87
N SER A 269 14.63 -49.14 9.64
CA SER A 269 13.70 -49.75 10.59
C SER A 269 13.33 -51.20 10.29
N SER A 270 13.74 -51.75 9.14
CA SER A 270 13.63 -53.18 8.84
C SER A 270 14.69 -53.97 9.63
N PRO A 271 14.33 -54.78 10.63
CA PRO A 271 15.27 -55.71 11.25
C PRO A 271 15.63 -56.77 10.22
N SER A 272 16.92 -57.11 10.12
CA SER A 272 17.37 -58.31 9.42
C SER A 272 16.77 -59.53 10.13
N GLU A 273 15.68 -60.09 9.59
CA GLU A 273 15.25 -61.45 9.95
C GLU A 273 16.29 -62.43 9.41
N THR A 274 17.13 -62.94 10.32
CA THR A 274 17.82 -64.23 10.21
C THR A 274 17.00 -65.30 10.89
#